data_AF-A0A5S9MIW1-F1
#
_entry.id   AF-A0A5S9MIW1-F1
#
_cell.length_a   1.000
_cell.length_b   1.000
_cell.length_c   1.000
_cell.angle_alpha   90.00
_cell.angle_beta   90.00
_cell.angle_gamma   90.00
#
_symmetry.space_group_name_H-M   'P 1'
#
loop_
_entity.id
_entity.type
_entity.pdbx_description
1 polymer ?
#
loop_
_entity_poly.entity_id
_entity_poly.type
_entity_poly.pdbx_seq_one_letter_code
_entity_poly.pdbx_strand_id
1 'polypeptide(L)'
;MALAFLDRLTKQLNSRVYVPVYPKAPNHQYMDAIESVLPVYQALLEKGTPENIVIMGDSAGGGLSLAFAQYLAKRDCRSQGISFFYHHG
;
A
#
# COMPACT_ATOMS: atom_id res chain seq x y z
N MET A 1 16.52 -9.30 6.28
CA MET A 1 15.35 -9.41 7.19
C MET A 1 14.04 -9.13 6.47
N ALA A 2 13.88 -7.96 5.80
CA ALA A 2 12.65 -7.62 5.06
C ALA A 2 12.28 -8.58 3.92
N LEU A 3 13.23 -8.98 3.06
CA LEU A 3 12.94 -9.90 1.94
C LEU A 3 12.46 -11.28 2.41
N ALA A 4 13.03 -11.81 3.51
CA ALA A 4 12.61 -13.10 4.08
C ALA A 4 11.20 -13.02 4.69
N PHE A 5 10.83 -11.87 5.27
CA PHE A 5 9.47 -11.62 5.74
C PHE A 5 8.48 -11.60 4.57
N LEU A 6 8.77 -10.84 3.51
CA LEU A 6 7.90 -10.74 2.34
C LEU A 6 7.75 -12.08 1.61
N ASP A 7 8.84 -12.85 1.46
CA ASP A 7 8.81 -14.19 0.86
C ASP A 7 7.97 -15.19 1.67
N ARG A 8 8.05 -15.13 3.00
CA ARG A 8 7.15 -15.93 3.85
C ARG A 8 5.69 -15.52 3.67
N LEU A 9 5.44 -14.21 3.59
CA LEU A 9 4.11 -13.64 3.51
C LEU A 9 3.42 -14.01 2.19
N THR A 10 4.11 -13.89 1.05
CA THR A 10 3.60 -14.31 -0.27
C THR A 10 3.25 -15.79 -0.29
N LYS A 11 4.10 -16.64 0.29
CA LYS A 11 3.87 -18.10 0.39
C LYS A 11 2.67 -18.45 1.27
N GLN A 12 2.52 -17.79 2.42
CA GLN A 12 1.43 -18.08 3.35
C GLN A 12 0.07 -17.59 2.85
N LEU A 13 0.03 -16.45 2.17
CA LEU A 13 -1.20 -15.85 1.67
C LEU A 13 -1.53 -16.22 0.22
N ASN A 14 -0.65 -16.99 -0.45
CA ASN A 14 -0.72 -17.26 -1.88
C ASN A 14 -0.99 -15.97 -2.70
N SER A 15 -0.27 -14.90 -2.34
CA SER A 15 -0.50 -13.56 -2.88
C SER A 15 0.76 -12.99 -3.52
N ARG A 16 0.56 -11.98 -4.38
CA ARG A 16 1.66 -11.19 -4.96
C ARG A 16 1.84 -9.91 -4.15
N VAL A 17 3.07 -9.64 -3.73
CA VAL A 17 3.43 -8.41 -3.02
C VAL A 17 4.14 -7.45 -3.97
N TYR A 18 3.70 -6.20 -3.97
CA TYR A 18 4.35 -5.10 -4.69
C TYR A 18 4.90 -4.10 -3.67
N VAL A 19 6.18 -3.75 -3.79
CA VAL A 19 6.85 -2.82 -2.87
C VAL A 19 7.33 -1.60 -3.67
N PRO A 20 6.50 -0.57 -3.85
CA PRO A 20 6.90 0.63 -4.57
C PRO A 20 7.96 1.41 -3.78
N VAL A 21 9.00 1.86 -4.49
CA VAL A 21 9.99 2.78 -3.93
C VAL A 21 9.41 4.19 -4.02
N TYR A 22 9.07 4.78 -2.88
CA TYR A 22 8.48 6.12 -2.80
C TYR A 22 9.49 7.17 -2.28
N PRO A 23 9.33 8.45 -2.66
CA PRO A 23 10.18 9.55 -2.21
C PRO A 23 10.12 9.75 -0.68
N LYS A 24 11.26 10.10 -0.07
CA LYS A 24 11.39 10.25 1.38
C LYS A 24 11.76 11.67 1.79
N ALA A 25 11.34 12.03 2.99
CA ALA A 25 11.78 13.24 3.68
C ALA A 25 13.31 13.20 3.95
N PRO A 26 13.96 14.38 4.10
CA PRO A 26 13.38 15.73 4.04
C PRO A 26 13.20 16.27 2.61
N ASN A 27 13.75 15.60 1.59
CA ASN A 27 13.76 16.08 0.21
C ASN A 27 12.39 16.09 -0.47
N HIS A 28 11.43 15.33 0.06
CA HIS A 28 10.07 15.21 -0.46
C HIS A 28 9.06 15.23 0.68
N GLN A 29 7.85 15.69 0.37
CA GLN A 29 6.73 15.78 1.29
C GLN A 29 5.81 14.55 1.19
N TYR A 30 4.86 14.46 2.12
CA TYR A 30 3.96 13.30 2.20
C TYR A 30 3.08 13.13 0.95
N MET A 31 2.71 14.22 0.28
CA MET A 31 1.92 14.15 -0.97
C MET A 31 2.74 13.55 -2.12
N ASP A 32 4.04 13.83 -2.20
CA ASP A 32 4.91 13.21 -3.21
C ASP A 32 4.95 11.68 -3.05
N ALA A 33 4.93 11.20 -1.80
CA ALA A 33 4.85 9.76 -1.51
C ALA A 33 3.50 9.17 -1.97
N ILE A 34 2.38 9.83 -1.65
CA ILE A 34 1.03 9.42 -2.08
C ILE A 34 0.92 9.39 -3.61
N GLU A 35 1.38 10.43 -4.29
CA GLU A 35 1.31 10.53 -5.75
C GLU A 35 2.23 9.51 -6.43
N SER A 36 3.36 9.16 -5.82
CA SER A 36 4.25 8.12 -6.38
C SER A 36 3.65 6.71 -6.35
N VAL A 37 2.79 6.39 -5.36
CA VAL A 37 2.20 5.05 -5.21
C VAL A 37 0.86 4.91 -5.92
N LEU A 38 0.19 6.03 -6.25
CA LEU A 38 -1.11 6.01 -6.91
C LEU A 38 -1.11 5.29 -8.28
N PRO A 39 -0.15 5.52 -9.19
CA PRO A 39 -0.11 4.80 -10.47
C PRO A 39 0.08 3.29 -10.30
N VAL A 40 0.80 2.88 -9.25
CA VAL A 40 0.98 1.46 -8.93
C VAL A 40 -0.35 0.83 -8.52
N TYR A 41 -1.10 1.50 -7.64
CA TYR A 41 -2.44 1.04 -7.25
C TYR A 41 -3.39 0.97 -8.45
N GLN A 42 -3.40 1.99 -9.32
CA GLN A 42 -4.23 1.99 -10.53
C GLN A 42 -3.88 0.82 -11.47
N ALA A 43 -2.58 0.57 -11.70
CA ALA A 43 -2.13 -0.56 -12.50
C ALA A 43 -2.47 -1.93 -11.89
N LEU A 44 -2.68 -2.01 -10.57
CA LEU A 44 -3.15 -3.23 -9.90
C LEU A 44 -4.66 -3.40 -10.04
N LEU A 45 -5.43 -2.31 -9.99
CA LEU A 45 -6.88 -2.33 -10.27
C LEU A 45 -7.19 -2.80 -11.68
N GLU A 46 -6.35 -2.46 -12.67
CA GLU A 46 -6.53 -2.97 -14.04
C GLU A 46 -6.31 -4.49 -14.16
N LYS A 47 -5.58 -5.11 -13.22
CA LYS A 47 -5.20 -6.53 -13.26
C LYS A 47 -6.09 -7.43 -12.42
N GLY A 48 -6.97 -6.88 -11.58
CA GLY A 48 -7.74 -7.65 -10.61
C GLY A 48 -8.93 -6.88 -10.06
N THR A 49 -9.60 -7.44 -9.06
CA THR A 49 -10.70 -6.73 -8.42
C THR A 49 -10.20 -5.96 -7.18
N PRO A 50 -10.74 -4.77 -6.92
CA PRO A 50 -10.37 -3.93 -5.78
C PRO A 50 -10.40 -4.65 -4.42
N GLU A 51 -11.36 -5.55 -4.22
CA GLU A 51 -11.58 -6.29 -2.97
C GLU A 51 -10.46 -7.29 -2.67
N ASN A 52 -9.63 -7.61 -3.67
CA ASN A 52 -8.48 -8.48 -3.55
C ASN A 52 -7.16 -7.72 -3.34
N ILE A 53 -7.21 -6.39 -3.15
CA ILE A 53 -6.04 -5.54 -2.93
C ILE A 53 -5.95 -5.15 -1.46
N VAL A 54 -4.82 -5.50 -0.84
CA VAL A 54 -4.49 -5.14 0.55
C VAL A 54 -3.38 -4.10 0.53
N ILE A 55 -3.56 -3.02 1.29
CA ILE A 55 -2.55 -1.97 1.46
C ILE A 55 -1.94 -2.14 2.85
N MET A 56 -0.62 -2.33 2.91
CA MET A 56 0.08 -2.59 4.17
C MET A 56 1.41 -1.85 4.24
N GLY A 57 1.86 -1.59 5.47
CA GLY A 57 3.19 -1.05 5.73
C GLY A 57 3.52 -1.07 7.23
N ASP A 58 4.81 -0.99 7.54
CA ASP A 58 5.35 -0.94 8.90
C ASP A 58 5.85 0.48 9.23
N SER A 59 5.71 0.92 10.49
CA SER A 59 6.20 2.22 10.96
C SER A 59 5.75 3.39 10.04
N ALA A 60 6.68 4.13 9.42
CA ALA A 60 6.39 5.18 8.45
C ALA A 60 5.58 4.68 7.23
N GLY A 61 5.79 3.43 6.80
CA GLY A 61 5.00 2.78 5.76
C GLY A 61 3.55 2.49 6.19
N GLY A 62 3.32 2.24 7.48
CA GLY A 62 1.97 2.12 8.04
C GLY A 62 1.21 3.45 8.02
N GLY A 63 1.90 4.53 8.39
CA GLY A 63 1.37 5.89 8.25
C GLY A 63 1.03 6.26 6.80
N LEU A 64 1.93 5.95 5.87
CA LEU A 64 1.68 6.15 4.43
C LEU A 64 0.49 5.32 3.93
N SER A 65 0.39 4.05 4.36
CA SER A 65 -0.73 3.18 3.99
C SER A 65 -2.08 3.78 4.41
N LEU A 66 -2.17 4.26 5.65
CA LEU A 66 -3.39 4.89 6.17
C LEU A 66 -3.73 6.18 5.42
N ALA A 67 -2.75 7.06 5.24
CA ALA A 67 -2.92 8.32 4.53
C ALA A 67 -3.36 8.08 3.07
N PHE A 68 -2.80 7.06 2.42
CA PHE A 68 -3.15 6.69 1.06
C PHE A 68 -4.59 6.18 0.95
N ALA A 69 -5.06 5.33 1.86
CA ALA A 69 -6.47 4.90 1.83
C ALA A 69 -7.45 6.05 2.12
N GLN A 70 -7.10 6.96 3.05
CA GLN A 70 -7.91 8.15 3.31
C GLN A 70 -7.98 9.04 2.06
N TYR A 71 -6.88 9.16 1.34
CA TYR A 71 -6.83 9.86 0.06
C TYR A 71 -7.73 9.20 -1.00
N LEU A 72 -7.67 7.87 -1.13
CA LEU A 72 -8.55 7.11 -2.03
C LEU A 72 -10.03 7.27 -1.66
N ALA A 73 -10.39 7.13 -0.38
CA ALA A 73 -11.77 7.26 0.10
C ALA A 73 -12.37 8.65 -0.12
N LYS A 74 -11.54 9.71 -0.13
CA LYS A 74 -11.99 11.08 -0.45
C LYS A 74 -12.20 11.29 -1.96
N ARG A 75 -11.48 10.56 -2.81
CA ARG A 75 -11.57 10.67 -4.27
C ARG A 75 -12.67 9.77 -4.84
N ASP A 76 -12.77 8.54 -4.33
CA ASP A 76 -13.80 7.58 -4.68
C ASP A 76 -14.82 7.50 -3.55
N CYS A 77 -15.99 8.09 -3.75
CA CYS A 77 -17.12 8.06 -2.79
C CYS A 77 -17.72 6.65 -2.60
N ARG A 78 -17.06 5.60 -3.10
CA ARG A 78 -17.43 4.19 -2.99
C ARG A 78 -16.19 3.42 -2.53
N SER A 79 -16.03 3.31 -1.22
CA SER A 79 -14.95 2.56 -0.57
C SER A 79 -14.92 1.10 -1.03
N GLN A 80 -14.02 0.78 -1.95
CA GLN A 80 -13.77 -0.57 -2.40
C GLN A 80 -12.66 -1.20 -1.55
N GLY A 81 -13.07 -2.06 -0.61
CA GLY A 81 -12.28 -3.21 -0.13
C GLY A 81 -10.86 -3.02 0.41
N ILE A 82 -10.49 -1.87 0.99
CA ILE A 82 -9.13 -1.70 1.55
C ILE A 82 -9.05 -2.39 2.92
N SER A 83 -8.35 -3.52 2.98
CA SER A 83 -8.00 -4.18 4.23
C SER A 83 -6.59 -3.76 4.67
N PHE A 84 -6.43 -3.49 5.97
CA PHE A 84 -5.18 -3.04 6.58
C PHE A 84 -4.62 -4.10 7.52
N PHE A 85 -3.33 -4.39 7.37
CA PHE A 85 -2.57 -5.12 8.39
C PHE A 85 -1.58 -4.18 9.06
N TYR A 86 -1.82 -3.90 10.33
CA TYR A 86 -0.86 -3.25 11.22
C TYR A 86 -0.16 -4.33 12.05
N HIS A 87 1.14 -4.52 11.85
CA HIS A 87 1.93 -5.39 12.71
C HIS A 87 2.52 -4.53 13.85
N HIS A 88 1.99 -4.70 15.07
CA HIS A 88 2.76 -4.32 16.27
C HIS A 88 3.92 -5.31 16.40
N GLY A 89 5.13 -4.76 16.50
CA GLY A 89 6.35 -5.53 16.78
C GLY A 89 6.32 -6.18 18.15
#